data_AF-A0AAE1SPY3-F1
#
_entry.id   AF-A0AAE1SPY3-F1
#
_cell.length_a   1.000
_cell.length_b   1.000
_cell.length_c   1.000
_cell.angle_alpha   90.00
_cell.angle_beta   90.00
_cell.angle_gamma   90.00
#
_symmetry.space_group_name_H-M   'P 1'
#
loop_
_entity.id
_entity.type
_entity.pdbx_description
1 polymer ?
#
loop_
_entity_poly.entity_id
_entity_poly.type
_entity_poly.pdbx_seq_one_letter_code
_entity_poly.pdbx_strand_id
1 'polypeptide(L)'
;MSECPRSLSNQTKIRIHTSLRKLWGERLKWKRSREKYFQSWAESIANAAKVGGSDQEELEWDSYDKIKREIALEQLQLAAEKAKAKEMARIRAERAAQRKTEKMDRLVQRRKEREEKFRKEVHTKTVSLADQIRSAKKRTEDVNGKAFSIASSGSSQSIEVSAEVRFFTVETE
;
A
#
# COMPACT_ATOMS: atom_id res chain seq x y z
N MET A 1 -30.11 21.11 91.47
CA MET A 1 -29.77 19.69 91.23
C MET A 1 -30.34 19.32 89.87
N SER A 2 -29.49 19.22 88.84
CA SER A 2 -29.90 18.81 87.50
C SER A 2 -30.11 17.30 87.50
N GLU A 3 -31.37 16.85 87.47
CA GLU A 3 -31.69 15.43 87.29
C GLU A 3 -31.20 14.99 85.91
N CYS A 4 -30.21 14.08 85.90
CA CYS A 4 -29.69 13.48 84.68
C CYS A 4 -30.76 12.54 84.08
N PRO A 5 -30.91 12.44 82.74
CA PRO A 5 -31.98 11.63 82.14
C PRO A 5 -31.82 10.15 82.52
N ARG A 6 -32.90 9.54 83.01
CA ARG A 6 -32.96 8.11 83.30
C ARG A 6 -32.57 7.31 82.06
N SER A 7 -31.49 6.54 82.17
CA SER A 7 -30.95 5.74 81.07
C SER A 7 -31.96 4.65 80.67
N LEU A 8 -32.34 4.67 79.38
CA LEU A 8 -33.29 3.72 78.84
C LEU A 8 -32.68 2.31 78.76
N SER A 9 -33.44 1.29 79.18
CA SER A 9 -32.98 -0.11 79.09
C SER A 9 -32.71 -0.53 77.65
N ASN A 10 -31.74 -1.44 77.45
CA ASN A 10 -31.36 -1.92 76.12
C ASN A 10 -32.55 -2.56 75.38
N GLN A 11 -33.45 -3.24 76.10
CA GLN A 11 -34.65 -3.83 75.52
C GLN A 11 -35.58 -2.76 74.92
N THR A 12 -35.80 -1.65 75.61
CA THR A 12 -36.66 -0.57 75.10
C THR A 12 -36.00 0.17 73.94
N LYS A 13 -34.67 0.36 73.97
CA LYS A 13 -33.92 0.90 72.81
C LYS A 13 -34.10 0.04 71.56
N ILE A 14 -33.99 -1.28 71.69
CA ILE A 14 -34.19 -2.22 70.57
C ILE A 14 -35.63 -2.12 70.05
N ARG A 15 -36.64 -2.08 70.94
CA ARG A 15 -38.04 -1.94 70.53
C ARG A 15 -38.27 -0.66 69.73
N ILE A 16 -37.80 0.48 70.22
CA ILE A 16 -37.90 1.78 69.52
C ILE A 16 -37.19 1.71 68.16
N HIS A 17 -35.99 1.14 68.12
CA HIS A 17 -35.25 1.00 66.89
C HIS A 17 -36.00 0.14 65.85
N THR A 18 -36.55 -1.00 66.27
CA THR A 18 -37.32 -1.88 65.37
C THR A 18 -38.62 -1.24 64.88
N SER A 19 -39.36 -0.52 65.73
CA SER A 19 -40.60 0.15 65.34
C SER A 19 -40.33 1.30 64.37
N LEU A 20 -39.29 2.11 64.62
CA LEU A 20 -38.87 3.16 63.69
C LEU A 20 -38.47 2.55 62.35
N ARG A 21 -37.65 1.50 62.32
CA ARG A 21 -37.24 0.85 61.06
C ARG A 21 -38.44 0.38 60.26
N LYS A 22 -39.46 -0.21 60.91
CA LYS A 22 -40.71 -0.61 60.24
C LYS A 22 -41.46 0.60 59.67
N LEU A 23 -41.67 1.65 60.46
CA LEU A 23 -42.35 2.86 60.01
C LEU A 23 -41.67 3.54 58.82
N TRP A 24 -40.34 3.68 58.87
CA TRP A 24 -39.55 4.23 57.76
C TRP A 24 -39.59 3.35 56.52
N GLY A 25 -39.57 2.03 56.70
CA GLY A 25 -39.73 1.06 55.62
C GLY A 25 -41.07 1.20 54.89
N GLU A 26 -42.17 1.28 55.64
CA GLU A 26 -43.50 1.49 55.07
C GLU A 26 -43.62 2.85 54.38
N ARG A 27 -43.14 3.92 55.00
CA ARG A 27 -43.14 5.26 54.39
C ARG A 27 -42.38 5.30 53.07
N LEU A 28 -41.25 4.60 52.99
CA LEU A 28 -40.47 4.48 51.77
C LEU A 28 -41.21 3.71 50.68
N LYS A 29 -41.90 2.61 51.03
CA LYS A 29 -42.75 1.87 50.09
C LYS A 29 -43.86 2.76 49.53
N TRP A 30 -44.60 3.45 50.39
CA TRP A 30 -45.66 4.39 49.98
C TRP A 30 -45.13 5.47 49.03
N LYS A 31 -43.98 6.07 49.36
CA LYS A 31 -43.35 7.08 48.50
C LYS A 31 -43.01 6.51 47.12
N ARG A 32 -42.40 5.32 47.06
CA ARG A 32 -42.04 4.66 45.79
C ARG A 32 -43.26 4.27 44.96
N SER A 33 -44.30 3.72 45.59
CA SER A 33 -45.54 3.36 44.87
C SER A 33 -46.25 4.60 44.34
N ARG A 34 -46.29 5.68 45.12
CA ARG A 34 -46.87 6.96 44.69
C ARG A 34 -46.11 7.56 43.50
N GLU A 35 -44.78 7.54 43.54
CA GLU A 35 -43.94 8.02 42.45
C GLU A 35 -44.20 7.23 41.16
N LYS A 36 -44.24 5.89 41.25
CA LYS A 36 -44.58 5.03 40.11
C LYS A 36 -45.96 5.36 39.54
N TYR A 37 -46.96 5.56 40.40
CA TYR A 37 -48.30 5.93 39.95
C TYR A 37 -48.31 7.27 39.22
N PHE A 38 -47.61 8.28 39.74
CA PHE A 38 -47.51 9.58 39.06
C PHE A 38 -46.77 9.49 37.74
N GLN A 39 -45.71 8.68 37.64
CA GLN A 39 -45.01 8.43 36.39
C GLN A 39 -45.94 7.80 35.37
N SER A 40 -46.64 6.70 35.73
CA SER A 40 -47.60 6.06 34.81
C SER A 40 -48.76 6.99 34.43
N TRP A 41 -49.22 7.84 35.35
CA TRP A 41 -50.26 8.82 35.06
C TRP A 41 -49.76 9.91 34.09
N ALA A 42 -48.55 10.43 34.31
CA ALA A 42 -47.93 11.39 33.40
C ALA A 42 -47.68 10.78 32.02
N GLU A 43 -47.20 9.54 31.94
CA GLU A 43 -47.03 8.78 30.69
C GLU A 43 -48.37 8.58 29.97
N SER A 44 -49.43 8.23 30.71
CA SER A 44 -50.78 8.09 30.14
C SER A 44 -51.29 9.40 29.53
N ILE A 45 -51.06 10.53 30.20
CA ILE A 45 -51.43 11.86 29.68
C ILE A 45 -50.58 12.20 28.46
N ALA A 46 -49.27 11.99 28.52
CA ALA A 46 -48.36 12.25 27.42
C ALA A 46 -48.74 11.44 26.17
N ASN A 47 -49.07 10.16 26.34
CA ASN A 47 -49.53 9.29 25.25
C ASN A 47 -50.88 9.74 24.69
N ALA A 48 -51.85 10.08 25.54
CA ALA A 48 -53.15 10.60 25.08
C ALA A 48 -52.98 11.93 24.33
N ALA A 49 -52.09 12.81 24.79
CA ALA A 49 -51.76 14.07 24.11
C ALA A 49 -50.99 13.85 22.80
N LYS A 50 -50.21 12.77 22.68
CA LYS A 50 -49.53 12.39 21.45
C LYS A 50 -50.52 11.93 20.37
N VAL A 51 -51.41 11.01 20.72
CA VAL A 51 -52.41 10.44 19.79
C VAL A 51 -53.43 11.49 19.37
N GLY A 52 -53.80 12.41 20.25
CA GLY A 52 -54.86 13.39 19.98
C GLY A 52 -56.27 12.80 20.18
N GLY A 53 -57.30 13.64 20.04
CA GLY A 53 -58.69 13.19 19.99
C GLY A 53 -59.03 12.47 18.69
N SER A 54 -60.25 11.91 18.58
CA SER A 54 -60.71 11.16 17.39
C SER A 54 -60.60 11.94 16.07
N ASP A 55 -60.63 13.27 16.16
CA ASP A 55 -60.67 14.19 15.02
C ASP A 55 -59.37 15.01 14.90
N GLN A 56 -58.34 14.68 15.69
CA GLN A 56 -57.03 15.35 15.67
C GLN A 56 -55.95 14.42 15.12
N GLU A 57 -55.00 15.00 14.39
CA GLU A 57 -53.87 14.29 13.82
C GLU A 57 -52.84 13.96 14.91
N GLU A 58 -52.29 12.74 14.87
CA GLU A 58 -51.26 12.28 15.83
C GLU A 58 -50.01 13.17 15.70
N LEU A 59 -49.65 13.86 16.79
CA LEU A 59 -48.49 14.73 16.79
C LEU A 59 -47.23 13.93 17.14
N GLU A 60 -46.31 13.80 16.19
CA GLU A 60 -44.97 13.25 16.46
C GLU A 60 -44.05 14.30 17.09
N TRP A 61 -44.22 14.54 18.40
CA TRP A 61 -43.37 15.46 19.18
C TRP A 61 -41.87 15.10 19.13
N ASP A 62 -41.54 13.83 18.86
CA ASP A 62 -40.19 13.30 18.75
C ASP A 62 -39.61 13.33 17.32
N SER A 63 -40.35 13.88 16.35
CA SER A 63 -39.93 13.97 14.94
C SER A 63 -38.59 14.67 14.75
N TYR A 64 -38.33 15.76 15.47
CA TYR A 64 -37.06 16.49 15.37
C TYR A 64 -35.85 15.64 15.79
N ASP A 65 -35.99 14.87 16.87
CA ASP A 65 -34.92 13.99 17.35
C ASP A 65 -34.76 12.73 16.48
N LYS A 66 -35.84 12.26 15.84
CA LYS A 66 -35.75 11.23 14.80
C LYS A 66 -34.95 11.73 13.60
N ILE A 67 -35.29 12.90 13.07
CA ILE A 67 -34.60 13.51 11.91
C ILE A 67 -33.12 13.75 12.23
N LYS A 68 -32.80 14.26 13.42
CA LYS A 68 -31.40 14.41 13.86
C LYS A 68 -30.62 13.10 13.84
N ARG A 69 -31.22 12.01 14.34
CA ARG A 69 -30.58 10.70 14.34
C ARG A 69 -30.39 10.18 12.92
N GLU A 70 -31.37 10.38 12.05
CA GLU A 70 -31.30 9.97 10.65
C GLU A 70 -30.20 10.72 9.89
N ILE A 71 -30.13 12.05 10.02
CA ILE A 71 -29.05 12.86 9.45
C ILE A 71 -27.68 12.39 9.94
N ALA A 72 -27.54 12.10 11.23
CA ALA A 72 -26.28 11.60 11.78
C ALA A 72 -25.89 10.23 11.18
N LEU A 73 -26.85 9.35 10.97
CA LEU A 73 -26.62 8.05 10.32
C LEU A 73 -26.21 8.22 8.85
N GLU A 74 -26.89 9.08 8.10
CA GLU A 74 -26.53 9.37 6.70
C GLU A 74 -25.11 9.93 6.59
N GLN A 75 -24.73 10.86 7.48
CA GLN A 75 -23.37 11.42 7.51
C GLN A 75 -22.31 10.33 7.77
N LEU A 76 -22.58 9.39 8.66
CA LEU A 76 -21.68 8.26 8.93
C LEU A 76 -21.56 7.34 7.72
N GLN A 77 -22.66 7.04 7.04
CA GLN A 77 -22.67 6.22 5.83
C GLN A 77 -21.86 6.88 4.70
N LEU A 78 -22.11 8.16 4.43
CA LEU A 78 -21.36 8.94 3.43
C LEU A 78 -19.86 8.98 3.73
N ALA A 79 -19.48 9.16 5.00
CA ALA A 79 -18.08 9.13 5.41
C ALA A 79 -17.44 7.76 5.15
N ALA A 80 -18.13 6.67 5.47
CA ALA A 80 -17.67 5.31 5.24
C ALA A 80 -17.51 4.99 3.75
N GLU A 81 -18.48 5.39 2.91
CA GLU A 81 -18.41 5.20 1.47
C GLU A 81 -17.26 5.99 0.85
N LYS A 82 -17.08 7.25 1.26
CA LYS A 82 -15.96 8.08 0.82
C LYS A 82 -14.61 7.48 1.19
N ALA A 83 -14.49 6.91 2.39
CA ALA A 83 -13.28 6.21 2.82
C ALA A 83 -13.01 4.97 1.96
N LYS A 84 -14.03 4.14 1.71
CA LYS A 84 -13.92 2.97 0.81
C LYS A 84 -13.52 3.37 -0.61
N ALA A 85 -14.14 4.43 -1.16
CA ALA A 85 -13.82 4.93 -2.49
C ALA A 85 -12.37 5.41 -2.61
N LYS A 86 -11.88 6.14 -1.59
CA LYS A 86 -10.47 6.57 -1.51
C LYS A 86 -9.51 5.38 -1.48
N GLU A 87 -9.82 4.37 -0.67
CA GLU A 87 -8.97 3.18 -0.57
C GLU A 87 -8.92 2.41 -1.89
N MET A 88 -10.08 2.23 -2.54
CA MET A 88 -10.13 1.59 -3.85
C MET A 88 -9.39 2.40 -4.93
N ALA A 89 -9.43 3.73 -4.86
CA ALA A 89 -8.66 4.59 -5.76
C ALA A 89 -7.15 4.43 -5.52
N ARG A 90 -6.72 4.36 -4.24
CA ARG A 90 -5.32 4.14 -3.86
C ARG A 90 -4.80 2.81 -4.40
N ILE A 91 -5.53 1.71 -4.18
CA ILE A 91 -5.17 0.38 -4.69
C ILE A 91 -5.07 0.37 -6.22
N ARG A 92 -6.00 1.03 -6.92
CA ARG A 92 -5.94 1.13 -8.39
C ARG A 92 -4.73 1.93 -8.87
N ALA A 93 -4.40 3.04 -8.21
CA ALA A 93 -3.23 3.84 -8.53
C ALA A 93 -1.92 3.07 -8.32
N GLU A 94 -1.82 2.34 -7.21
CA GLU A 94 -0.66 1.50 -6.91
C GLU A 94 -0.47 0.39 -7.94
N ARG A 95 -1.54 -0.34 -8.29
CA ARG A 95 -1.49 -1.36 -9.36
C ARG A 95 -1.09 -0.77 -10.71
N ALA A 96 -1.56 0.44 -11.02
CA ALA A 96 -1.17 1.12 -12.25
C ALA A 96 0.31 1.51 -12.25
N ALA A 97 0.86 1.95 -11.11
CA ALA A 97 2.27 2.22 -10.94
C ALA A 97 3.12 0.96 -11.08
N GLN A 98 2.75 -0.14 -10.41
CA GLN A 98 3.41 -1.45 -10.52
C GLN A 98 3.44 -1.95 -11.97
N ARG A 99 2.32 -1.85 -12.70
CA ARG A 99 2.30 -2.20 -14.13
C ARG A 99 3.24 -1.36 -14.98
N LYS A 100 3.45 -0.08 -14.63
CA LYS A 100 4.40 0.79 -15.35
C LYS A 100 5.84 0.41 -15.04
N THR A 101 6.16 0.13 -13.78
CA THR A 101 7.51 -0.32 -13.38
C THR A 101 7.83 -1.66 -14.03
N GLU A 102 6.92 -2.64 -13.97
CA GLU A 102 7.09 -3.94 -14.63
C GLU A 102 7.31 -3.80 -16.14
N LYS A 103 6.57 -2.90 -16.81
CA LYS A 103 6.77 -2.62 -18.24
C LYS A 103 8.15 -2.03 -18.51
N MET A 104 8.62 -1.13 -17.65
CA MET A 104 9.95 -0.53 -17.77
C MET A 104 11.05 -1.57 -17.54
N ASP A 105 10.91 -2.41 -16.53
CA ASP A 105 11.86 -3.49 -16.24
C ASP A 105 11.95 -4.48 -17.42
N ARG A 106 10.80 -4.87 -17.98
CA ARG A 106 10.74 -5.69 -19.20
C ARG A 106 11.42 -5.01 -20.39
N LEU A 107 11.27 -3.69 -20.55
CA LEU A 107 11.92 -2.94 -21.63
C LEU A 107 13.44 -2.91 -21.44
N VAL A 108 13.91 -2.71 -20.22
CA VAL A 108 15.34 -2.75 -19.86
C VAL A 108 15.92 -4.14 -20.12
N GLN A 109 15.23 -5.20 -19.71
CA GLN A 109 15.66 -6.58 -19.99
C GLN A 109 15.76 -6.84 -21.50
N ARG A 110 14.73 -6.47 -22.28
CA ARG A 110 14.78 -6.58 -23.75
C ARG A 110 15.90 -5.77 -24.40
N ARG A 111 16.34 -4.67 -23.78
CA ARG A 111 17.50 -3.89 -24.28
C ARG A 111 18.81 -4.63 -24.00
N LYS A 112 18.98 -5.16 -22.78
CA LYS A 112 20.16 -5.96 -22.40
C LYS A 112 20.30 -7.22 -23.26
N GLU A 113 19.20 -7.94 -23.49
CA GLU A 113 19.19 -9.12 -24.37
C GLU A 113 19.63 -8.78 -25.80
N ARG A 114 19.16 -7.66 -26.35
CA ARG A 114 19.58 -7.20 -27.70
C ARG A 114 21.06 -6.85 -27.74
N GLU A 115 21.55 -6.16 -26.72
CA GLU A 115 22.97 -5.82 -26.62
C GLU A 115 23.84 -7.05 -26.45
N GLU A 116 23.45 -8.04 -25.64
CA GLU A 116 24.14 -9.32 -25.54
C GLU A 116 24.17 -10.07 -26.87
N LYS A 117 23.04 -10.14 -27.58
CA LYS A 117 22.98 -10.78 -28.90
C LYS A 117 23.95 -10.13 -29.86
N PHE A 118 23.98 -8.79 -29.89
CA PHE A 118 24.92 -8.04 -30.70
C PHE A 118 26.38 -8.31 -30.29
N ARG A 119 26.70 -8.31 -28.99
CA ARG A 119 28.04 -8.64 -28.48
C ARG A 119 28.47 -10.06 -28.87
N LYS A 120 27.58 -11.04 -28.77
CA LYS A 120 27.82 -12.43 -29.19
C LYS A 120 28.09 -12.50 -30.70
N GLU A 121 27.30 -11.81 -31.51
CA GLU A 121 27.50 -11.77 -32.96
C GLU A 121 28.84 -11.13 -33.34
N VAL A 122 29.19 -9.98 -32.75
CA VAL A 122 30.49 -9.35 -32.94
C VAL A 122 31.62 -10.30 -32.53
N HIS A 123 31.49 -10.96 -31.37
CA HIS A 123 32.50 -11.91 -30.89
C HIS A 123 32.69 -13.10 -31.85
N THR A 124 31.61 -13.67 -32.40
CA THR A 124 31.74 -14.75 -33.39
C THR A 124 32.44 -14.30 -34.67
N LYS A 125 32.15 -13.08 -35.14
CA LYS A 125 32.81 -12.50 -36.32
C LYS A 125 34.28 -12.22 -36.08
N THR A 126 34.64 -11.71 -34.89
CA THR A 126 36.05 -11.43 -34.55
C THR A 126 36.86 -12.71 -34.38
N VAL A 127 36.31 -13.76 -33.75
CA VAL A 127 36.96 -15.07 -33.66
C VAL A 127 37.17 -15.68 -35.05
N SER A 128 36.14 -15.66 -35.90
CA SER A 128 36.24 -16.12 -37.30
C SER A 128 37.32 -15.36 -38.09
N LEU A 129 37.40 -14.03 -37.95
CA LEU A 129 38.45 -13.23 -38.56
C LEU A 129 39.84 -13.58 -38.03
N ALA A 130 39.98 -13.79 -36.72
CA ALA A 130 41.23 -14.18 -36.09
C ALA A 130 41.72 -15.56 -36.59
N ASP A 131 40.80 -16.50 -36.80
CA ASP A 131 41.11 -17.82 -37.36
C ASP A 131 41.54 -17.75 -38.83
N GLN A 132 40.94 -16.84 -39.61
CA GLN A 132 41.39 -16.54 -40.97
C GLN A 132 42.80 -15.94 -40.98
N ILE A 133 43.09 -14.96 -40.10
CA ILE A 133 44.42 -14.36 -39.97
C ILE A 133 45.46 -15.42 -39.58
N ARG A 134 45.13 -16.31 -38.62
CA ARG A 134 46.02 -17.41 -38.20
C ARG A 134 46.31 -18.37 -39.35
N SER A 135 45.28 -18.72 -40.11
CA SER A 135 45.42 -19.60 -41.28
C SER A 135 46.27 -18.96 -42.38
N ALA A 136 46.09 -17.66 -42.64
CA ALA A 136 46.93 -16.91 -43.58
C ALA A 136 48.39 -16.83 -43.11
N LYS A 137 48.61 -16.59 -41.81
CA LYS A 137 49.95 -16.57 -41.20
C LYS A 137 50.66 -17.92 -41.30
N LYS A 138 49.95 -19.02 -41.04
CA LYS A 138 50.49 -20.38 -41.21
C LYS A 138 50.91 -20.65 -42.65
N ARG A 139 50.10 -20.23 -43.64
CA ARG A 139 50.47 -20.34 -45.06
C ARG A 139 51.73 -19.55 -45.39
N THR A 140 51.90 -18.35 -44.83
CA THR A 140 53.13 -17.57 -45.04
C THR A 140 54.34 -18.17 -44.33
N GLU A 141 54.16 -18.81 -43.18
CA GLU A 141 55.23 -19.54 -42.46
C GLU A 141 55.63 -20.82 -43.21
N ASP A 142 54.68 -21.57 -43.77
CA ASP A 142 54.94 -22.75 -44.61
C ASP A 142 55.69 -22.36 -45.90
N VAL A 143 55.32 -21.23 -46.53
CA VAL A 143 56.03 -20.67 -47.70
C VAL A 143 57.43 -20.20 -47.31
N ASN A 144 57.60 -19.57 -46.14
CA ASN A 144 58.90 -19.13 -45.65
C ASN A 144 59.81 -20.32 -45.25
N GLY A 145 59.27 -21.38 -44.63
CA GLY A 145 60.00 -22.62 -44.34
C GLY A 145 60.38 -23.41 -45.59
N LYS A 146 59.53 -23.37 -46.63
CA LYS A 146 59.85 -23.91 -47.97
C LYS A 146 60.95 -23.09 -48.65
N ALA A 147 60.91 -21.76 -48.55
CA ALA A 147 61.95 -20.87 -49.07
C ALA A 147 63.30 -21.06 -48.34
N PHE A 148 63.28 -21.29 -47.03
CA PHE A 148 64.47 -21.61 -46.24
C PHE A 148 65.07 -22.98 -46.61
N SER A 149 64.23 -23.94 -47.03
CA SER A 149 64.69 -25.25 -47.52
C SER A 149 65.26 -25.20 -48.95
N ILE A 150 64.78 -24.29 -49.81
CA ILE A 150 65.31 -24.10 -51.17
C ILE A 150 66.63 -23.30 -51.15
N ALA A 151 66.77 -22.32 -50.25
CA ALA A 151 67.99 -21.53 -50.12
C ALA A 151 69.20 -22.33 -49.60
N SER A 152 68.99 -23.49 -48.95
CA SER A 152 70.09 -24.35 -48.48
C SER A 152 70.63 -25.31 -49.55
N SER A 153 70.07 -25.37 -50.76
CA SER A 153 70.54 -26.25 -51.83
C SER A 153 70.40 -25.61 -53.22
N GLY A 154 71.49 -25.04 -53.73
CA GLY A 154 71.56 -24.46 -55.08
C GLY A 154 71.98 -23.00 -55.03
N SER A 155 73.23 -22.72 -54.68
CA SER A 155 74.35 -22.62 -55.63
C SER A 155 74.15 -21.50 -56.65
N SER A 156 74.71 -20.35 -56.27
CA SER A 156 75.43 -19.38 -57.09
C SER A 156 75.09 -19.29 -58.58
N GLN A 157 74.41 -18.22 -58.96
CA GLN A 157 74.85 -17.46 -60.12
C GLN A 157 74.56 -15.97 -59.93
N SER A 158 75.63 -15.24 -59.68
CA SER A 158 75.69 -13.78 -59.79
C SER A 158 75.32 -13.37 -61.21
N ILE A 159 74.33 -12.49 -61.34
CA ILE A 159 74.18 -11.65 -62.53
C ILE A 159 74.06 -10.21 -62.01
N GLU A 160 75.17 -9.49 -62.13
CA GLU A 160 75.21 -8.05 -62.16
C GLU A 160 74.49 -7.59 -63.43
N VAL A 161 73.44 -6.77 -63.31
CA VAL A 161 73.11 -5.79 -64.35
C VAL A 161 72.72 -4.48 -63.68
N SER A 162 73.69 -3.59 -63.73
CA SER A 162 73.66 -2.13 -63.77
C SER A 162 72.32 -1.42 -63.66
N ALA A 163 72.30 -0.49 -62.70
CA ALA A 163 71.37 0.60 -62.58
C ALA A 163 71.37 1.50 -63.82
N GLU A 164 70.18 1.87 -64.29
CA GLU A 164 70.01 3.14 -64.96
C GLU A 164 68.82 3.89 -64.34
N VAL A 165 69.19 4.88 -63.53
CA VAL A 165 68.32 5.89 -62.94
C VAL A 165 67.89 6.83 -64.06
N ARG A 166 66.58 6.96 -64.30
CA ARG A 166 66.03 8.14 -64.98
C ARG A 166 64.95 8.79 -64.12
N PHE A 167 65.40 9.84 -63.46
CA PHE A 167 64.62 10.95 -62.95
C PHE A 167 63.81 11.57 -64.09
N PHE A 168 62.52 11.81 -63.87
CA PHE A 168 61.81 12.89 -64.54
C PHE A 168 60.86 13.56 -63.53
N THR A 169 61.36 14.64 -62.95
CA THR A 169 60.60 15.69 -62.27
C THR A 169 59.93 16.58 -63.31
N VAL A 170 58.62 16.83 -63.17
CA VAL A 170 57.94 18.01 -63.73
C VAL A 170 56.87 18.46 -62.72
N GLU A 171 57.23 19.47 -61.93
CA GLU A 171 56.42 20.63 -61.51
C GLU A 171 55.65 21.23 -62.72
N THR A 172 54.43 21.78 -62.69
CA THR A 172 53.75 22.73 -61.79
C THR A 172 52.28 22.90 -62.25
N GLU A 173 51.51 23.54 -61.37
CA GLU A 173 50.13 24.10 -61.48
C GLU A 173 48.94 23.18 -61.15
#